data_AF-A0A845S1M3-F1
#
_entry.id   AF-A0A845S1M3-F1
#
_cell.length_a   1.000
_cell.length_b   1.000
_cell.length_c   1.000
_cell.angle_alpha   90.00
_cell.angle_beta   90.00
_cell.angle_gamma   90.00
#
_symmetry.space_group_name_H-M   'P 1'
#
loop_
_entity.id
_entity.type
_entity.pdbx_description
1 polymer ?
#
loop_
_entity_poly.entity_id
_entity_poly.type
_entity_poly.pdbx_seq_one_letter_code
_entity_poly.pdbx_strand_id
1 'polypeptide(L)' 'TLKAIGGTAGLLEGNAAQVKLQLIGVVVTVAYTAIATYIILKVVNLITPLRASDAQERDGLDLSQHGEQVN' A
#
# COMPACT_ATOMS: atom_id res chain seq x y z
N THR A 1 -15.97 17.56 21.86
CA THR A 1 -16.99 16.62 22.40
C THR A 1 -17.19 15.50 21.41
N LEU A 2 -17.68 14.32 21.84
CA LEU A 2 -17.86 13.06 21.06
C LEU A 2 -18.30 13.24 19.60
N LYS A 3 -19.07 14.30 19.31
CA LYS A 3 -19.49 14.71 17.96
C LYS A 3 -18.33 14.97 16.98
N ALA A 4 -17.15 15.37 17.46
CA ALA A 4 -15.96 15.64 16.64
C ALA A 4 -15.21 14.36 16.19
N ILE A 5 -15.46 13.22 16.84
CA ILE A 5 -14.82 11.92 16.57
C ILE A 5 -15.83 10.87 16.07
N GLY A 6 -16.91 11.31 15.41
CA GLY A 6 -17.90 10.40 14.83
C GLY A 6 -18.93 9.86 15.82
N GLY A 7 -19.08 10.48 17.00
CA GLY A 7 -20.17 10.21 17.95
C GLY A 7 -20.02 8.93 18.78
N THR A 8 -19.01 8.10 18.51
CA THR A 8 -18.75 6.86 19.26
C THR A 8 -17.63 7.07 20.27
N ALA A 9 -17.86 6.69 21.53
CA ALA A 9 -16.86 6.81 22.59
C ALA A 9 -15.66 5.86 22.35
N GLY A 10 -14.45 6.33 22.59
CA GLY A 10 -13.20 5.58 22.52
C GLY A 10 -12.69 5.07 23.88
N LEU A 11 -11.49 4.50 23.89
CA LEU A 11 -10.87 3.92 25.09
C LEU A 11 -10.74 4.93 26.23
N LEU A 12 -10.25 6.14 25.93
CA LEU A 12 -10.04 7.21 26.92
C LEU A 12 -11.35 7.72 27.52
N GLU A 13 -12.47 7.40 26.89
CA GLU A 13 -13.83 7.76 27.29
C GLU A 13 -14.55 6.57 27.97
N GLY A 14 -13.80 5.51 28.33
CA GLY A 14 -14.30 4.33 29.03
C GLY A 14 -14.80 3.20 28.13
N ASN A 15 -14.79 3.35 26.81
CA ASN A 15 -15.22 2.31 25.87
C ASN A 15 -14.04 1.47 25.37
N ALA A 16 -13.58 0.53 26.20
CA ALA A 16 -12.48 -0.36 25.85
C ALA A 16 -12.81 -1.33 24.70
N ALA A 17 -14.09 -1.66 24.49
CA ALA A 17 -14.51 -2.55 23.40
C ALA A 17 -14.20 -1.96 22.01
N GLN A 18 -14.16 -0.62 21.89
CA GLN A 18 -13.84 0.06 20.64
C GLN A 18 -12.44 -0.30 20.11
N VAL A 19 -11.46 -0.52 20.99
CA VAL A 19 -10.08 -0.86 20.57
C VAL A 19 -10.04 -2.18 19.83
N LYS A 20 -10.82 -3.17 20.27
CA LYS A 20 -10.91 -4.48 19.61
C LYS A 20 -11.47 -4.34 18.19
N LEU A 21 -12.51 -3.53 18.02
CA LEU A 21 -13.12 -3.28 16.71
C LEU A 21 -12.14 -2.60 15.75
N GLN A 22 -11.40 -1.60 16.23
CA GLN A 22 -10.39 -0.91 15.41
C GLN A 22 -9.23 -1.82 15.04
N LEU A 23 -8.78 -2.68 15.96
CA LEU A 23 -7.73 -3.66 15.68
C LEU A 23 -8.14 -4.63 14.55
N ILE A 24 -9.39 -5.12 14.59
CA ILE A 24 -9.93 -5.96 13.51
C ILE A 24 -9.94 -5.18 12.19
N GLY A 25 -10.39 -3.93 12.20
CA GLY A 25 -10.39 -3.07 11.02
C GLY A 25 -8.99 -2.89 10.41
N VAL A 26 -7.98 -2.65 11.25
CA VAL A 26 -6.57 -2.55 10.81
C VAL A 26 -6.11 -3.87 10.19
N VAL A 27 -6.32 -5.00 10.86
CA VAL A 27 -5.89 -6.32 10.37
C VAL A 27 -6.55 -6.66 9.04
N VAL A 28 -7.86 -6.42 8.92
CA VAL A 28 -8.61 -6.65 7.67
C VAL A 28 -8.07 -5.75 6.55
N THR A 29 -7.79 -4.48 6.85
CA THR A 29 -7.26 -3.54 5.86
C THR A 29 -5.88 -3.98 5.37
N VAL A 30 -4.97 -4.34 6.28
CA VAL A 30 -3.62 -4.83 5.92
C VAL A 30 -3.71 -6.11 5.10
N ALA A 31 -4.54 -7.07 5.51
CA ALA A 31 -4.71 -8.32 4.78
C ALA A 31 -5.26 -8.07 3.37
N TYR A 32 -6.31 -7.24 3.26
CA TYR A 32 -6.92 -6.92 1.98
C TYR A 32 -5.94 -6.21 1.04
N THR A 33 -5.28 -5.14 1.50
CA THR A 33 -4.36 -4.37 0.64
C THR A 33 -3.16 -5.20 0.22
N ALA A 34 -2.61 -6.03 1.10
CA ALA A 34 -1.50 -6.93 0.77
C ALA A 34 -1.92 -7.97 -0.28
N ILE A 35 -3.05 -8.67 -0.08
CA ILE A 35 -3.51 -9.72 -1.00
C ILE A 35 -3.94 -9.11 -2.34
N ALA A 36 -4.75 -8.06 -2.32
CA ALA A 36 -5.23 -7.42 -3.54
C ALA A 36 -4.07 -6.87 -4.37
N THR A 37 -3.13 -6.15 -3.74
CA THR A 37 -1.95 -5.61 -4.42
C THR A 37 -1.07 -6.73 -4.96
N TYR A 38 -0.85 -7.79 -4.20
CA TYR A 38 -0.08 -8.95 -4.66
C TYR A 38 -0.69 -9.58 -5.92
N ILE A 39 -2.01 -9.80 -5.93
CA ILE A 39 -2.71 -10.34 -7.10
C ILE A 39 -2.57 -9.41 -8.30
N ILE A 40 -2.79 -8.10 -8.12
CA ILE A 40 -2.66 -7.11 -9.20
C ILE A 40 -1.24 -7.14 -9.78
N LEU A 41 -0.21 -7.03 -8.93
CA LEU A 41 1.18 -7.07 -9.38
C LEU A 41 1.51 -8.39 -10.07
N LYS A 42 0.98 -9.52 -9.58
CA LYS A 42 1.20 -10.82 -10.20
C LYS A 42 0.60 -10.88 -11.60
N VAL A 43 -0.63 -10.41 -11.78
CA VAL A 43 -1.31 -10.35 -13.08
C VAL A 43 -0.59 -9.42 -14.04
N VAL A 44 -0.21 -8.22 -13.60
CA VAL A 44 0.55 -7.27 -14.42
C VAL A 44 1.88 -7.89 -14.86
N ASN A 45 2.59 -8.58 -13.96
CA ASN A 45 3.87 -9.22 -14.28
C ASN A 45 3.77 -10.39 -15.27
N LEU A 46 2.57 -10.94 -15.52
CA LEU A 46 2.36 -11.93 -16.58
C LEU A 46 2.29 -11.28 -17.97
N ILE A 47 1.91 -9.99 -18.03
CA ILE A 47 1.71 -9.24 -19.27
C ILE A 47 2.97 -8.42 -19.59
N THR A 48 3.48 -7.70 -18.60
CA THR A 48 4.65 -6.82 -18.73
C THR A 48 5.55 -7.02 -17.52
N PRO A 49 6.85 -7.32 -17.71
CA PRO A 49 7.80 -7.43 -16.60
C PRO A 49 7.79 -6.15 -15.74
N LEU A 50 7.52 -6.30 -14.44
CA LEU A 50 7.46 -5.17 -13.51
C LEU A 50 8.84 -4.56 -13.20
N ARG A 51 9.90 -5.37 -13.32
CA ARG A 51 11.27 -4.96 -13.02
C ARG A 51 12.04 -4.75 -14.32
N ALA A 52 12.86 -3.69 -14.35
CA ALA A 52 13.82 -3.48 -15.41
C ALA A 52 14.83 -4.64 -15.49
N SER A 53 15.36 -4.91 -16.68
CA SER A 53 16.43 -5.90 -16.83
C SER A 53 17.74 -5.40 -16.20
N ASP A 54 18.64 -6.31 -15.82
CA ASP A 54 19.94 -5.95 -15.24
C ASP A 54 20.78 -5.04 -16.17
N ALA A 55 20.62 -5.15 -17.48
CA ALA A 55 21.27 -4.27 -18.45
C ALA A 55 20.70 -2.84 -18.37
N GLN A 56 19.37 -2.71 -18.32
CA GLN A 56 18.70 -1.40 -18.18
C GLN A 56 18.98 -0.75 -16.82
N GLU A 57 19.09 -1.54 -15.74
CA GLU A 57 19.52 -1.04 -14.43
C GLU A 57 20.97 -0.53 -14.45
N ARG A 58 21.86 -1.16 -15.25
CA ARG A 58 23.27 -0.72 -15.41
C ARG A 58 23.42 0.54 -16.25
N ASP A 59 22.69 0.63 -17.36
CA ASP A 59 22.74 1.78 -18.28
C ASP A 59 22.00 3.00 -17.72
N GLY A 60 21.17 2.80 -16.67
CA GLY A 60 20.35 3.82 -16.03
C GLY A 60 18.92 3.84 -16.59
N LEU A 61 17.94 4.05 -15.71
CA LEU A 61 16.52 4.10 -16.11
C LEU A 61 16.20 5.37 -16.91
N ASP A 62 16.91 6.46 -16.67
CA ASP A 62 16.74 7.70 -17.43
C ASP A 62 17.10 7.48 -18.90
N LEU A 63 18.23 6.81 -19.18
CA LEU A 63 18.61 6.47 -20.54
C LEU A 63 17.73 5.36 -21.13
N SER A 64 17.48 4.29 -20.39
CA SER A 64 16.80 3.09 -20.93
C SER A 64 15.28 3.22 -21.06
N GLN A 65 14.63 4.07 -20.26
CA GLN A 65 13.17 4.27 -20.28
C GLN A 65 12.76 5.66 -20.79
N HIS A 66 13.58 6.69 -20.58
CA HIS A 66 13.24 8.07 -20.92
C HIS A 66 14.12 8.66 -22.03
N GLY A 67 15.20 7.97 -22.44
CA GLY A 67 16.12 8.43 -23.48
C GLY A 67 16.94 9.65 -23.07
N GLU A 68 17.01 9.97 -21.78
CA GLU A 68 17.72 11.14 -21.26
C GLU A 68 19.15 10.76 -20.85
N GLN A 69 20.12 11.58 -21.24
CA GLN A 69 21.49 11.52 -20.75
C GLN A 69 21.82 12.87 -20.13
N VAL A 70 22.12 12.87 -18.82
CA VAL A 70 22.62 14.08 -18.14
C VAL A 70 24.03 14.34 -18.67
N ASN A 71 24.13 15.31 -19.57
CA ASN A 71 25.39 15.86 -20.09
C ASN A 71 25.94 16.90 -19.11
#